data_AF-A0A924CRU0-F1
#
_entry.id   AF-A0A924CRU0-F1
#
_cell.length_a   1.000
_cell.length_b   1.000
_cell.length_c   1.000
_cell.angle_alpha   90.00
_cell.angle_beta   90.00
_cell.angle_gamma   90.00
#
_symmetry.space_group_name_H-M   'P 1'
#
loop_
_entity.id
_entity.type
_entity.pdbx_description
1 polymer ?
#
loop_
_entity_poly.entity_id
_entity_poly.type
_entity_poly.pdbx_seq_one_letter_code
_entity_poly.pdbx_strand_id
1 'polypeptide(L)' 'MSSSKNSRVAVFWFVVGLTSVLWGLRGIGLLTFIPGFVLGLLIAASIALLIINGWIETR' A
#
# COMPACT_ATOMS: atom_id res chain seq x y z
N MET A 1 -16.56 -5.11 17.38
CA MET A 1 -16.22 -5.35 15.95
C MET A 1 -15.84 -4.08 15.17
N SER A 2 -15.78 -2.87 15.75
CA SER A 2 -15.42 -1.63 15.03
C SER A 2 -13.90 -1.47 14.76
N SER A 3 -13.02 -1.92 15.67
CA SER A 3 -11.58 -1.63 15.56
C SER A 3 -10.87 -2.30 14.37
N SER A 4 -11.27 -3.50 13.95
CA SER A 4 -10.55 -4.23 12.88
C SER A 4 -10.84 -3.69 11.48
N LYS A 5 -12.01 -3.08 11.26
CA LYS A 5 -12.38 -2.45 9.98
C LYS A 5 -11.62 -1.13 9.81
N ASN A 6 -11.59 -0.30 10.85
CA ASN A 6 -10.78 0.94 10.86
C ASN A 6 -9.28 0.66 10.70
N SER A 7 -8.77 -0.39 11.34
CA SER A 7 -7.35 -0.76 11.24
C SER A 7 -6.95 -1.17 9.82
N ARG A 8 -7.77 -1.95 9.10
CA ARG A 8 -7.47 -2.35 7.71
C ARG A 8 -7.51 -1.19 6.72
N VAL A 9 -8.49 -0.29 6.86
CA VAL A 9 -8.57 0.90 6.01
C VAL A 9 -7.37 1.81 6.25
N ALA A 10 -6.94 1.98 7.52
CA ALA A 10 -5.73 2.72 7.85
C ALA A 10 -4.47 2.08 7.24
N VAL A 11 -4.34 0.76 7.28
CA VAL A 11 -3.21 0.03 6.66
C VAL A 11 -3.22 0.19 5.14
N PHE A 12 -4.38 0.14 4.49
CA PHE A 12 -4.49 0.38 3.04
C PHE A 12 -3.98 1.77 2.66
N TRP A 13 -4.48 2.82 3.32
CA TRP A 13 -4.04 4.20 3.06
C TRP A 13 -2.56 4.41 3.39
N PHE A 14 -2.05 3.76 4.44
CA PHE A 14 -0.63 3.80 4.77
C PHE A 14 0.24 3.19 3.66
N VAL A 15 -0.12 2.00 3.16
CA VAL A 15 0.63 1.34 2.07
C VAL A 15 0.58 2.18 0.79
N VAL A 16 -0.57 2.75 0.44
CA VAL A 16 -0.70 3.64 -0.73
C VAL A 16 0.15 4.91 -0.58
N GLY A 17 0.10 5.54 0.60
CA GLY A 17 0.91 6.72 0.91
C GLY A 17 2.41 6.41 0.85
N LEU A 18 2.83 5.31 1.47
CA LEU A 18 4.22 4.84 1.46
C LEU A 18 4.70 4.55 0.04
N THR A 19 3.87 3.90 -0.78
CA THR A 19 4.17 3.63 -2.20
C THR A 19 4.42 4.92 -2.97
N SER A 20 3.53 5.90 -2.81
CA SER A 20 3.63 7.20 -3.49
C SER A 20 4.88 7.97 -3.07
N VAL A 21 5.21 7.99 -1.78
CA VAL A 21 6.41 8.64 -1.25
C VAL A 21 7.68 7.97 -1.78
N LEU A 22 7.77 6.64 -1.70
CA LEU A 22 8.94 5.91 -2.19
C LEU A 22 9.12 6.06 -3.70
N TRP A 23 8.02 6.10 -4.47
CA TRP A 23 8.07 6.35 -5.90
C TRP A 23 8.57 7.78 -6.20
N GLY A 24 8.04 8.79 -5.52
CA GLY A 24 8.47 10.18 -5.67
C GLY A 24 9.94 10.41 -5.29
N LEU A 25 10.36 9.88 -4.14
CA LEU A 25 11.74 9.93 -3.67
C LEU A 25 12.71 9.17 -4.60
N ARG A 26 12.25 8.10 -5.24
CA ARG A 26 13.00 7.42 -6.29
C ARG A 26 13.09 8.24 -7.57
N GLY A 27 12.00 8.91 -7.97
CA GLY A 27 11.95 9.76 -9.16
C GLY A 27 12.94 10.92 -9.12
N ILE A 28 13.25 11.46 -7.93
CA ILE A 28 14.25 12.51 -7.72
C ILE A 28 15.66 11.99 -7.41
N GLY A 29 15.90 10.68 -7.50
CA GLY A 29 17.22 10.09 -7.30
C GLY A 29 17.57 9.69 -5.86
N LEU A 30 16.77 10.09 -4.86
CA LEU A 30 17.08 9.96 -3.42
C LEU A 30 17.05 8.50 -2.92
N LEU A 31 16.20 7.66 -3.51
CA LEU A 31 16.01 6.24 -3.14
C LEU A 31 16.34 5.28 -4.30
N THR A 32 17.23 5.67 -5.20
CA THR A 32 17.63 4.85 -6.37
C THR A 32 18.30 3.53 -6.00
N PHE A 33 18.93 3.47 -4.81
CA PHE A 33 19.50 2.25 -4.24
C PHE A 33 18.45 1.22 -3.80
N ILE A 34 17.18 1.62 -3.65
CA ILE A 34 16.11 0.67 -3.37
C ILE A 34 15.85 -0.16 -4.63
N PRO A 35 15.86 -1.50 -4.56
CA PRO A 35 15.55 -2.34 -5.70
C PRO A 35 14.16 -2.04 -6.27
N GLY A 36 14.01 -2.03 -7.60
CA GLY A 36 12.74 -1.74 -8.28
C GLY A 36 11.59 -2.67 -7.86
N PHE A 37 11.90 -3.90 -7.45
CA PHE A 37 10.90 -4.87 -7.00
C PHE A 37 10.17 -4.44 -5.72
N VAL A 38 10.75 -3.56 -4.89
CA VAL A 38 10.12 -3.09 -3.64
C VAL A 38 8.87 -2.28 -3.95
N LEU A 39 8.89 -1.46 -5.00
CA LEU A 39 7.70 -0.73 -5.47
C LEU A 39 6.65 -1.70 -6.02
N GLY A 40 7.08 -2.73 -6.76
CA GLY A 40 6.18 -3.78 -7.23
C GLY A 40 5.49 -4.53 -6.08
N LEU A 41 6.22 -4.81 -4.99
CA LEU A 41 5.70 -5.48 -3.81
C LEU A 41 4.68 -4.60 -3.06
N LEU A 42 4.94 -3.30 -2.96
CA LEU A 42 4.01 -2.34 -2.38
C LEU A 42 2.73 -2.18 -3.20
N ILE A 43 2.84 -2.13 -4.53
CA ILE A 43 1.67 -2.12 -5.42
C ILE A 43 0.87 -3.41 -5.27
N ALA A 44 1.54 -4.57 -5.24
CA ALA A 44 0.88 -5.86 -5.01
C ALA A 44 0.16 -5.89 -3.64
N ALA A 45 0.76 -5.32 -2.59
CA ALA A 45 0.14 -5.19 -1.28
C ALA A 45 -1.10 -4.28 -1.31
N SER A 46 -1.06 -3.16 -2.03
CA SER A 46 -2.24 -2.30 -2.23
C SER A 46 -3.38 -3.04 -2.94
N ILE A 47 -3.07 -3.81 -4.00
CA ILE A 47 -4.08 -4.61 -4.72
C ILE A 47 -4.66 -5.70 -3.81
N ALA A 48 -3.82 -6.42 -3.06
CA ALA A 48 -4.27 -7.45 -2.14
C ALA A 48 -5.21 -6.89 -1.06
N LEU A 49 -4.86 -5.73 -0.47
CA LEU A 49 -5.69 -5.05 0.51
C LEU A 49 -7.01 -4.55 -0.07
N LEU A 50 -7.00 -4.07 -1.33
CA LEU A 50 -8.21 -3.68 -2.04
C LEU A 50 -9.17 -4.86 -2.20
N ILE A 51 -8.66 -6.01 -2.65
CA ILE A 51 -9.44 -7.24 -2.84
C ILE A 51 -10.00 -7.72 -1.49
N ILE A 52 -9.17 -7.79 -0.46
CA ILE A 52 -9.58 -8.25 0.88
C ILE A 52 -10.66 -7.34 1.48
N ASN A 53 -10.46 -6.02 1.41
CA ASN A 53 -11.46 -5.07 1.92
C ASN A 53 -12.75 -5.15 1.12
N GLY A 54 -12.69 -5.15 -0.22
CA GLY A 54 -13.87 -5.25 -1.08
C GLY A 54 -14.66 -6.55 -0.86
N TRP A 55 -13.97 -7.68 -0.76
CA TRP A 55 -14.59 -8.99 -0.54
C TRP A 55 -15.30 -9.11 0.82
N ILE A 56 -14.82 -8.37 1.82
CA ILE A 56 -15.39 -8.33 3.17
C ILE A 56 -16.55 -7.34 3.26
N GLU A 57 -16.49 -6.22 2.52
CA GLU A 57 -17.60 -5.27 2.42
C GLU A 57 -18.84 -5.88 1.74
N THR A 58 -18.62 -6.83 0.80
CA THR A 58 -19.69 -7.53 0.08
C THR A 58 -20.30 -8.73 0.82
N ARG A 59 -19.85 -9.04 2.04
CA ARG A 59 -20.34 -10.14 2.88
C ARG A 59 -21.09 -9.58 4.09
#